data_AF-A0A7D5VDL6-F1
#
_entry.id   AF-A0A7D5VDL6-F1
#
_cell.length_a   1.000
_cell.length_b   1.000
_cell.length_c   1.000
_cell.angle_alpha   90.00
_cell.angle_beta   90.00
_cell.angle_gamma   90.00
#
_symmetry.space_group_name_H-M   'P 1'
#
loop_
_entity.id
_entity.type
_entity.pdbx_description
1 polymer ?
#
loop_
_entity_poly.entity_id
_entity_poly.type
_entity_poly.pdbx_seq_one_letter_code
_entity_poly.pdbx_strand_id
1 'polypeptide(L)'
;MRARYSLAAITLSTAALAFFGATSTFAAEPQPATSAHSAVTPSAKSDCPAGDFCVWKDANYSDGPGKFAGDNSDWTKFSHSSCSSGTWNNCASSGFNNGTSGMGVSVRQLVGGGGDAACLPRGWSLSDFSGYVWPGTSDSFNDSISANFWTSAC
;
A
#
# COMPACT_ATOMS: atom_id res chain seq x y z
N MET A 1 -37.82 -32.29 -32.72
CA MET A 1 -37.86 -32.13 -34.19
C MET A 1 -36.67 -31.28 -34.61
N ARG A 2 -35.96 -31.71 -35.66
CA ARG A 2 -34.76 -31.09 -36.24
C ARG A 2 -35.17 -30.06 -37.30
N ALA A 3 -34.45 -28.95 -37.45
CA ALA A 3 -34.08 -28.31 -38.73
C ALA A 3 -33.41 -26.93 -38.50
N ARG A 4 -32.52 -26.37 -39.33
CA ARG A 4 -31.64 -26.80 -40.44
C ARG A 4 -30.64 -25.64 -40.65
N TYR A 5 -29.47 -26.00 -41.17
CA TYR A 5 -28.27 -25.22 -41.50
C TYR A 5 -28.46 -24.03 -42.47
N SER A 6 -27.53 -23.07 -42.42
CA SER A 6 -27.01 -22.38 -43.62
C SER A 6 -25.49 -22.20 -43.53
N LEU A 7 -24.81 -22.80 -44.51
CA LEU A 7 -23.39 -22.62 -44.82
C LEU A 7 -23.18 -21.28 -45.55
N ALA A 8 -22.04 -20.64 -45.30
CA ALA A 8 -21.37 -19.81 -46.31
C ALA A 8 -19.86 -20.01 -46.18
N ALA A 9 -19.30 -20.70 -47.17
CA ALA A 9 -17.89 -20.90 -47.38
C ALA A 9 -17.30 -19.70 -48.12
N ILE A 10 -16.14 -19.20 -47.69
CA ILE A 10 -15.27 -18.36 -48.53
C ILE A 10 -13.85 -18.92 -48.46
N THR A 11 -13.40 -19.38 -49.62
CA THR A 11 -12.12 -20.03 -49.87
C THR A 11 -11.05 -19.04 -50.30
N LEU A 12 -9.85 -19.26 -49.75
CA LEU A 12 -8.50 -19.15 -50.31
C LEU A 12 -8.04 -17.86 -51.03
N SER A 13 -6.94 -17.31 -50.53
CA SER A 13 -5.73 -17.09 -51.35
C SER A 13 -4.47 -17.17 -50.49
N THR A 14 -3.62 -18.14 -50.84
CA THR A 14 -2.30 -18.41 -50.30
C THR A 14 -1.26 -17.45 -50.88
N ALA A 15 -0.39 -16.90 -50.04
CA ALA A 15 0.92 -16.40 -50.46
C ALA A 15 1.97 -16.93 -49.47
N ALA A 16 2.79 -17.86 -49.95
CA ALA A 16 3.96 -18.36 -49.26
C ALA A 16 5.17 -17.46 -49.60
N LEU A 17 5.83 -16.94 -48.57
CA LEU A 17 7.19 -16.43 -48.64
C LEU A 17 7.95 -17.02 -47.45
N ALA A 18 8.78 -18.02 -47.74
CA ALA A 18 9.87 -18.42 -46.88
C ALA A 18 10.93 -17.31 -46.87
N PHE A 19 11.58 -17.04 -45.73
CA PHE A 19 13.05 -17.14 -45.62
C PHE A 19 13.61 -16.63 -44.27
N PHE A 20 14.62 -17.38 -43.83
CA PHE A 20 15.70 -17.12 -42.87
C PHE A 20 15.40 -17.00 -41.37
N GLY A 21 15.89 -18.00 -40.65
CA GLY A 21 16.02 -18.00 -39.20
C GLY A 21 17.11 -17.05 -38.72
N ALA A 22 16.88 -16.51 -37.53
CA ALA A 22 17.90 -15.98 -36.65
C ALA A 22 17.65 -16.62 -35.28
N THR A 23 18.34 -17.71 -34.98
CA THR A 23 18.49 -18.17 -33.59
C THR A 23 19.42 -17.20 -32.92
N SER A 24 18.87 -16.18 -32.24
CA SER A 24 19.64 -15.35 -31.33
C SER A 24 19.99 -16.20 -30.12
N THR A 25 21.21 -16.73 -30.11
CA THR A 25 21.91 -17.15 -28.89
C THR A 25 22.08 -15.91 -28.03
N PHE A 26 21.15 -15.70 -27.09
CA PHE A 26 21.40 -14.77 -25.99
C PHE A 26 22.42 -15.43 -25.07
N ALA A 27 23.68 -15.01 -25.19
CA ALA A 27 24.63 -15.17 -24.11
C ALA A 27 24.06 -14.44 -22.90
N ALA A 28 23.73 -15.18 -21.85
CA ALA A 28 23.35 -14.61 -20.57
C ALA A 28 24.58 -13.88 -19.99
N GLU A 29 24.64 -12.57 -20.25
CA GLU A 29 25.60 -11.69 -19.61
C GLU A 29 25.19 -11.56 -18.13
N PRO A 30 26.12 -11.72 -17.17
CA PRO A 30 25.82 -11.58 -15.75
C PRO A 30 25.41 -10.13 -15.48
N GLN A 31 24.11 -9.90 -15.34
CA GLN A 31 23.56 -8.64 -14.88
C GLN A 31 24.20 -8.30 -13.53
N PRO A 32 24.90 -7.16 -13.38
CA PRO A 32 25.30 -6.69 -12.07
C PRO A 32 24.03 -6.42 -11.26
N ALA A 33 23.70 -7.35 -10.37
CA ALA A 33 22.79 -7.13 -9.28
C ALA A 33 23.40 -6.06 -8.39
N THR A 34 22.79 -4.88 -8.36
CA THR A 34 22.46 -4.08 -7.18
C THR A 34 22.14 -2.67 -7.64
N SER A 35 20.88 -2.41 -7.97
CA SER A 35 20.33 -1.09 -7.70
C SER A 35 20.21 -0.99 -6.18
N ALA A 36 21.27 -0.50 -5.54
CA ALA A 36 21.16 0.03 -4.19
C ALA A 36 20.11 1.14 -4.24
N HIS A 37 18.88 0.79 -3.89
CA HIS A 37 17.89 1.77 -3.49
C HIS A 37 18.45 2.35 -2.19
N SER A 38 19.26 3.39 -2.31
CA SER A 38 19.58 4.25 -1.19
C SER A 38 18.24 4.69 -0.65
N ALA A 39 17.81 4.05 0.44
CA ALA A 39 16.67 4.48 1.19
C ALA A 39 17.02 5.89 1.66
N VAL A 40 16.59 6.89 0.89
CA VAL A 40 16.43 8.23 1.42
C VAL A 40 15.35 8.05 2.46
N THR A 41 15.75 7.71 3.69
CA THR A 41 14.87 7.82 4.84
C THR A 41 14.48 9.28 4.83
N PRO A 42 13.23 9.63 4.50
CA PRO A 42 12.86 11.02 4.43
C PRO A 42 13.06 11.56 5.83
N SER A 43 13.76 12.70 5.97
CA SER A 43 14.09 13.28 7.28
C SER A 43 12.86 13.38 8.19
N ALA A 44 11.67 13.50 7.61
CA ALA A 44 10.38 13.48 8.30
C ALA A 44 10.15 12.24 9.19
N LYS A 45 10.70 11.06 8.89
CA LYS A 45 10.55 9.87 9.77
C LYS A 45 11.22 10.09 11.13
N SER A 46 12.25 10.93 11.20
CA SER A 46 12.91 11.30 12.46
C SER A 46 12.05 12.19 13.36
N ASP A 47 11.01 12.84 12.81
CA ASP A 47 10.06 13.66 13.56
C ASP A 47 9.04 12.82 14.36
N CYS A 48 9.05 11.50 14.16
CA CYS A 48 8.21 10.57 14.91
C CYS A 48 8.87 10.20 16.25
N PRO A 49 8.32 10.65 17.39
CA PRO A 49 8.90 10.35 18.69
C PRO A 49 8.90 8.85 18.99
N ALA A 50 9.87 8.40 19.78
CA ALA A 50 9.84 7.03 20.30
C ALA A 50 8.62 6.85 21.21
N GLY A 51 7.90 5.75 21.03
CA GLY A 51 6.65 5.46 21.73
C GLY A 51 5.37 5.75 20.93
N ASP A 52 5.50 6.42 19.79
CA ASP A 52 4.34 6.84 19.00
C ASP A 52 4.18 6.05 17.70
N PHE A 53 2.94 5.93 17.25
CA PHE A 53 2.62 5.67 15.85
C PHE A 53 2.41 7.00 15.15
N CYS A 54 3.18 7.25 14.11
CA CYS A 54 3.09 8.49 13.34
C CYS A 54 2.54 8.25 11.94
N VAL A 55 1.71 9.16 11.49
CA VAL A 55 1.18 9.17 10.12
C VAL A 55 1.29 10.55 9.52
N TRP A 56 1.27 10.58 8.19
CA TRP A 56 1.33 11.79 7.40
C TRP A 56 0.22 11.76 6.38
N LYS A 57 -0.33 12.93 6.09
CA LYS A 57 -1.47 13.03 5.18
C LYS A 57 -1.08 12.64 3.77
N ASP A 58 0.10 13.06 3.32
CA ASP A 58 0.59 12.77 1.99
C ASP A 58 1.64 11.64 2.00
N ALA A 59 1.93 11.10 0.83
CA ALA A 59 3.02 10.15 0.65
C ALA A 59 4.40 10.78 0.98
N ASN A 60 5.40 9.93 1.12
CA ASN A 60 6.78 10.25 1.47
C ASN A 60 6.93 11.01 2.80
N TYR A 61 6.01 10.76 3.74
CA TYR A 61 6.00 11.36 5.08
C TYR A 61 5.88 12.89 5.03
N SER A 62 4.94 13.41 4.23
CA SER A 62 4.68 14.86 4.06
C SER A 62 3.33 15.27 4.64
N ASP A 63 3.22 16.52 5.10
CA ASP A 63 2.01 17.08 5.74
C ASP A 63 1.64 16.29 7.02
N GLY A 64 2.43 16.51 8.07
CA GLY A 64 2.37 15.77 9.34
C GLY A 64 3.61 16.00 10.19
N PRO A 65 3.92 15.13 11.17
CA PRO A 65 3.16 13.93 11.54
C PRO A 65 1.96 14.19 12.46
N GLY A 66 0.89 13.43 12.27
CA GLY A 66 -0.02 13.05 13.35
C GLY A 66 0.67 12.04 14.25
N LYS A 67 0.57 12.19 15.57
CA LYS A 67 1.27 11.38 16.56
C LYS A 67 0.27 10.71 17.49
N PHE A 68 0.26 9.38 17.48
CA PHE A 68 -0.70 8.57 18.23
C PHE A 68 0.02 7.72 19.26
N ALA A 69 0.00 8.19 20.51
CA ALA A 69 0.34 7.40 21.68
C ALA A 69 -0.93 6.72 22.22
N GLY A 70 -0.77 5.58 22.88
CA GLY A 70 -1.89 4.84 23.47
C GLY A 70 -2.98 4.41 22.47
N ASP A 71 -4.05 3.87 23.02
CA ASP A 71 -5.20 3.40 22.23
C ASP A 71 -6.12 4.57 21.90
N ASN A 72 -6.42 4.74 20.62
CA ASN A 72 -7.30 5.78 20.13
C ASN A 72 -8.37 5.14 19.26
N SER A 73 -9.57 4.99 19.82
CA SER A 73 -10.70 4.40 19.12
C SER A 73 -11.35 5.33 18.09
N ASP A 74 -10.94 6.60 17.98
CA ASP A 74 -11.64 7.60 17.18
C ASP A 74 -10.70 8.72 16.73
N TRP A 75 -10.28 8.64 15.46
CA TRP A 75 -9.39 9.64 14.87
C TRP A 75 -10.07 10.96 14.51
N THR A 76 -11.41 11.05 14.58
CA THR A 76 -12.13 12.33 14.38
C THR A 76 -11.83 13.36 15.46
N LYS A 77 -11.26 12.91 16.59
CA LYS A 77 -10.87 13.77 17.72
C LYS A 77 -9.54 14.49 17.50
N PHE A 78 -8.79 14.13 16.46
CA PHE A 78 -7.45 14.65 16.22
C PHE A 78 -7.48 15.55 14.99
N SER A 79 -7.49 16.86 15.22
CA SER A 79 -7.59 17.86 14.15
C SER A 79 -6.35 17.86 13.25
N HIS A 80 -6.58 17.99 11.95
CA HIS A 80 -5.56 18.30 10.96
C HIS A 80 -6.22 19.03 9.79
N SER A 81 -5.94 20.33 9.65
CA SER A 81 -6.68 21.23 8.76
C SER A 81 -6.52 20.90 7.27
N SER A 82 -5.44 20.22 6.90
CA SER A 82 -5.19 19.81 5.52
C SER A 82 -6.04 18.60 5.11
N CYS A 83 -6.58 17.84 6.05
CA CYS A 83 -7.51 16.74 5.77
C CYS A 83 -8.87 17.27 5.31
N SER A 84 -9.53 16.54 4.41
CA SER A 84 -10.87 16.89 3.92
C SER A 84 -11.93 16.96 5.04
N SER A 85 -11.80 16.12 6.07
CA SER A 85 -12.67 16.12 7.26
C SER A 85 -12.25 17.14 8.33
N GLY A 86 -11.10 17.81 8.16
CA GLY A 86 -10.46 18.63 9.19
C GLY A 86 -9.82 17.82 10.33
N THR A 87 -9.79 16.49 10.22
CA THR A 87 -9.29 15.55 11.24
C THR A 87 -8.47 14.43 10.59
N TRP A 88 -7.67 13.71 11.37
CA TRP A 88 -6.88 12.58 10.87
C TRP A 88 -7.71 11.38 10.39
N ASN A 89 -9.01 11.36 10.67
CA ASN A 89 -9.91 10.30 10.23
C ASN A 89 -9.90 10.18 8.70
N ASN A 90 -9.56 8.99 8.19
CA ASN A 90 -9.51 8.69 6.75
C ASN A 90 -8.61 9.67 5.97
N CYS A 91 -7.41 9.94 6.50
CA CYS A 91 -6.52 10.95 5.93
C CYS A 91 -5.05 10.54 5.82
N ALA A 92 -4.64 9.44 6.43
CA ALA A 92 -3.24 9.02 6.39
C ALA A 92 -2.89 8.35 5.05
N SER A 93 -1.82 8.81 4.40
CA SER A 93 -1.24 8.21 3.19
C SER A 93 0.19 7.67 3.38
N SER A 94 0.81 7.90 4.53
CA SER A 94 2.06 7.24 4.91
C SER A 94 2.21 7.14 6.43
N GLY A 95 3.10 6.26 6.92
CA GLY A 95 3.19 6.02 8.35
C GLY A 95 4.41 5.25 8.83
N PHE A 96 4.68 5.37 10.13
CA PHE A 96 5.79 4.75 10.84
C PHE A 96 5.38 4.40 12.27
N ASN A 97 5.56 3.13 12.65
CA ASN A 97 5.46 2.70 14.04
C ASN A 97 6.83 2.82 14.73
N ASN A 98 7.04 3.94 15.44
CA ASN A 98 8.21 4.14 16.31
C ASN A 98 7.93 3.76 17.77
N GLY A 99 7.00 2.84 18.00
CA GLY A 99 6.56 2.43 19.31
C GLY A 99 7.61 1.77 20.19
N THR A 100 7.17 1.41 21.40
CA THR A 100 7.97 0.71 22.41
C THR A 100 8.35 -0.70 21.96
N SER A 101 9.51 -1.18 22.39
CA SER A 101 10.00 -2.54 22.10
C SER A 101 8.93 -3.61 22.38
N GLY A 102 8.73 -4.52 21.43
CA GLY A 102 7.74 -5.61 21.54
C GLY A 102 6.28 -5.21 21.25
N MET A 103 5.99 -3.93 20.99
CA MET A 103 4.63 -3.45 20.74
C MET A 103 4.41 -3.15 19.25
N GLY A 104 3.40 -3.79 18.66
CA GLY A 104 2.82 -3.42 17.39
C GLY A 104 1.61 -2.49 17.56
N VAL A 105 1.10 -2.01 16.44
CA VAL A 105 -0.12 -1.19 16.38
C VAL A 105 -1.13 -1.86 15.47
N SER A 106 -2.28 -2.23 16.01
CA SER A 106 -3.44 -2.63 15.23
C SER A 106 -4.18 -1.37 14.80
N VAL A 107 -4.07 -1.02 13.52
CA VAL A 107 -4.89 0.05 12.94
C VAL A 107 -6.20 -0.51 12.44
N ARG A 108 -7.25 0.32 12.49
CA ARG A 108 -8.62 -0.06 12.17
C ARG A 108 -9.24 0.92 11.18
N GLN A 109 -10.01 0.36 10.27
CA GLN A 109 -10.66 1.11 9.20
C GLN A 109 -11.76 2.04 9.73
N LEU A 110 -12.52 1.60 10.75
CA LEU A 110 -13.67 2.36 11.26
C LEU A 110 -13.43 2.91 12.66
N VAL A 111 -14.07 4.05 12.93
CA VAL A 111 -14.23 4.61 14.28
C VAL A 111 -14.85 3.55 15.21
N GLY A 112 -14.40 3.53 16.46
CA GLY A 112 -14.73 2.52 17.46
C GLY A 112 -13.89 1.25 17.37
N GLY A 113 -13.00 1.14 16.37
CA GLY A 113 -12.13 -0.02 16.16
C GLY A 113 -12.75 -1.16 15.35
N GLY A 114 -13.83 -0.89 14.62
CA GLY A 114 -14.46 -1.83 13.71
C GLY A 114 -13.83 -1.87 12.31
N GLY A 115 -14.44 -2.65 11.42
CA GLY A 115 -14.01 -2.80 10.03
C GLY A 115 -12.73 -3.64 9.90
N ASP A 116 -12.04 -3.45 8.78
CA ASP A 116 -10.79 -4.13 8.51
C ASP A 116 -9.67 -3.69 9.47
N ALA A 117 -8.68 -4.56 9.61
CA ALA A 117 -7.57 -4.35 10.52
C ALA A 117 -6.24 -4.78 9.91
N ALA A 118 -5.19 -4.03 10.20
CA ALA A 118 -3.82 -4.40 9.90
C ALA A 118 -2.98 -4.29 11.16
N CYS A 119 -2.06 -5.22 11.35
CA CYS A 119 -1.08 -5.16 12.43
C CYS A 119 0.23 -4.62 11.89
N LEU A 120 0.70 -3.52 12.47
CA LEU A 120 1.92 -2.82 12.08
C LEU A 120 2.96 -3.09 13.18
N PRO A 121 3.90 -4.03 12.99
CA PRO A 121 4.89 -4.33 14.01
C PRO A 121 5.79 -3.12 14.29
N ARG A 122 6.48 -3.11 15.43
CA ARG A 122 7.45 -2.06 15.73
C ARG A 122 8.48 -1.94 14.61
N GLY A 123 8.79 -0.70 14.21
CA GLY A 123 9.75 -0.43 13.14
C GLY A 123 9.13 -0.47 11.75
N TRP A 124 7.88 -0.95 11.62
CA TRP A 124 7.15 -0.92 10.36
C TRP A 124 7.04 0.50 9.85
N SER A 125 7.34 0.72 8.58
CA SER A 125 7.04 1.97 7.90
C SER A 125 6.71 1.75 6.45
N LEU A 126 5.81 2.57 5.94
CA LEU A 126 5.49 2.61 4.53
C LEU A 126 5.34 4.07 4.11
N SER A 127 6.10 4.46 3.08
CA SER A 127 6.13 5.83 2.58
C SER A 127 4.94 6.18 1.71
N ASP A 128 4.17 5.20 1.24
CA ASP A 128 3.02 5.44 0.37
C ASP A 128 2.02 4.29 0.54
N PHE A 129 0.81 4.61 1.00
CA PHE A 129 -0.26 3.64 1.24
C PHE A 129 -1.08 3.33 -0.02
N SER A 130 -0.92 4.08 -1.12
CA SER A 130 -1.75 3.95 -2.33
C SER A 130 -1.65 2.58 -3.02
N GLY A 131 -0.53 1.87 -2.84
CA GLY A 131 -0.32 0.50 -3.32
C GLY A 131 -0.68 -0.60 -2.33
N TYR A 132 -1.19 -0.25 -1.14
CA TYR A 132 -1.52 -1.17 -0.06
C TYR A 132 -3.03 -1.29 0.13
N VAL A 133 -3.48 -2.50 0.43
CA VAL A 133 -4.88 -2.82 0.75
C VAL A 133 -4.97 -3.44 2.12
N TRP A 134 -6.17 -3.40 2.72
CA TRP A 134 -6.42 -4.11 3.97
C TRP A 134 -6.25 -5.62 3.79
N PRO A 135 -5.62 -6.33 4.75
CA PRO A 135 -5.39 -7.78 4.65
C PRO A 135 -6.68 -8.56 4.34
N GLY A 136 -6.64 -9.37 3.27
CA GLY A 136 -7.79 -10.20 2.86
C GLY A 136 -8.88 -9.46 2.08
N THR A 137 -8.64 -8.20 1.69
CA THR A 137 -9.61 -7.38 0.95
C THR A 137 -8.99 -6.82 -0.35
N SER A 138 -9.81 -6.09 -1.11
CA SER A 138 -9.37 -5.19 -2.19
C SER A 138 -9.45 -3.70 -1.81
N ASP A 139 -9.76 -3.40 -0.55
CA ASP A 139 -10.05 -2.05 -0.10
C ASP A 139 -8.75 -1.31 0.20
N SER A 140 -8.64 -0.08 -0.30
CA SER A 140 -7.45 0.76 -0.15
C SER A 140 -7.13 1.02 1.32
N PHE A 141 -5.86 0.88 1.68
CA PHE A 141 -5.31 1.28 2.97
C PHE A 141 -5.06 2.79 3.06
N ASN A 142 -4.88 3.46 1.91
CA ASN A 142 -4.73 4.91 1.81
C ASN A 142 -6.01 5.63 2.23
N ASP A 143 -5.89 6.66 3.05
CA ASP A 143 -6.98 7.52 3.50
C ASP A 143 -8.17 6.74 4.11
N SER A 144 -7.90 5.64 4.81
CA SER A 144 -8.98 4.77 5.33
C SER A 144 -8.81 4.35 6.79
N ILE A 145 -7.78 4.84 7.48
CA ILE A 145 -7.56 4.53 8.90
C ILE A 145 -8.35 5.52 9.79
N SER A 146 -9.04 4.97 10.78
CA SER A 146 -9.89 5.75 11.71
C SER A 146 -9.64 5.47 13.19
N ALA A 147 -8.82 4.46 13.53
CA ALA A 147 -8.46 4.14 14.91
C ALA A 147 -7.16 3.33 15.00
N ASN A 148 -6.52 3.35 16.17
CA ASN A 148 -5.34 2.54 16.49
C ASN A 148 -5.41 1.95 17.90
N PHE A 149 -4.86 0.75 18.07
CA PHE A 149 -4.74 0.08 19.37
C PHE A 149 -3.35 -0.57 19.46
N TRP A 150 -2.67 -0.37 20.57
CA TRP A 150 -1.39 -1.00 20.84
C TRP A 150 -1.60 -2.46 21.20
N THR A 151 -0.76 -3.32 20.64
CA THR A 151 -0.84 -4.77 20.83
C THR A 151 0.55 -5.35 20.99
N SER A 152 0.68 -6.36 21.85
CA SER A 152 1.91 -7.17 21.95
C SER A 152 2.00 -8.26 20.88
N ALA A 153 0.96 -8.41 20.06
CA ALA A 153 0.86 -9.42 19.03
C ALA A 153 0.56 -8.77 17.68
N CYS A 154 1.60 -8.78 16.84
CA CYS A 154 1.56 -8.82 15.38
C CYS A 154 2.36 -10.07 14.98
#